data_AF-A0A3D3HYZ8-F1
#
_entry.id   AF-A0A3D3HYZ8-F1
#
_cell.length_a   1.000
_cell.length_b   1.000
_cell.length_c   1.000
_cell.angle_alpha   90.00
_cell.angle_beta   90.00
_cell.angle_gamma   90.00
#
_symmetry.space_group_name_H-M   'P 1'
#
loop_
_entity.id
_entity.type
_entity.pdbx_description
1 polymer ?
#
loop_
_entity_poly.entity_id
_entity_poly.type
_entity_poly.pdbx_seq_one_letter_code
_entity_poly.pdbx_strand_id
1 'polypeptide(L)'
;RTTVGWKGFINDPHLDGSFDINYGLRQARRLLMEITEMGVPVATEFLDMISPQYVADLVSWGAIGARTTESQVHRELASGLSCPVGFKNG
;
A
#
# COMPACT_ATOMS: atom_id res chain seq x y z
N ARG A 1 -12.33 3.74 2.03
CA ARG A 1 -13.12 4.83 2.69
C ARG A 1 -14.60 4.47 2.58
N THR A 2 -15.49 4.96 3.45
CA THR A 2 -16.92 4.58 3.48
C THR A 2 -17.75 5.21 2.37
N THR A 3 -17.36 6.37 1.85
CA THR A 3 -18.09 7.07 0.77
C THR A 3 -17.08 7.66 -0.24
N VAL A 4 -17.03 8.97 -0.39
CA VAL A 4 -16.17 9.70 -1.32
C VAL A 4 -14.99 10.33 -0.57
N GLY A 5 -13.91 10.59 -1.31
CA GLY A 5 -12.78 11.35 -0.81
C GLY A 5 -11.46 10.89 -1.41
N TRP A 6 -10.40 11.56 -1.01
CA TRP A 6 -9.05 11.29 -1.47
C TRP A 6 -8.65 9.81 -1.26
N LYS A 7 -8.15 9.19 -2.33
CA LYS A 7 -7.88 7.75 -2.43
C LYS A 7 -6.44 7.36 -2.07
N GLY A 8 -5.66 8.30 -1.55
CA GLY A 8 -4.26 8.08 -1.17
C GLY A 8 -3.28 8.63 -2.20
N PHE A 9 -2.02 8.73 -1.77
CA PHE A 9 -0.96 9.41 -2.50
C PHE A 9 -0.65 8.80 -3.86
N ILE A 10 -0.65 7.46 -3.96
CA ILE A 10 -0.48 6.78 -5.24
C ILE A 10 -1.61 7.15 -6.21
N ASN A 11 -2.84 7.28 -5.73
CA ASN A 11 -4.00 7.52 -6.58
C ASN A 11 -4.16 8.97 -7.01
N ASP A 12 -3.84 9.93 -6.15
CA ASP A 12 -4.04 11.36 -6.41
C ASP A 12 -2.95 12.19 -5.69
N PRO A 13 -1.72 12.19 -6.22
CA PRO A 13 -0.55 12.75 -5.53
C PRO A 13 -0.58 14.28 -5.39
N HIS A 14 -1.38 14.96 -6.21
CA HIS A 14 -1.49 16.41 -6.25
C HIS A 14 -2.65 16.96 -5.39
N LEU A 15 -3.47 16.08 -4.81
CA LEU A 15 -4.63 16.44 -3.99
C LEU A 15 -5.68 17.28 -4.73
N ASP A 16 -5.72 17.18 -6.05
CA ASP A 16 -6.56 17.99 -6.94
C ASP A 16 -7.55 17.15 -7.77
N GLY A 17 -7.53 15.83 -7.59
CA GLY A 17 -8.38 14.91 -8.36
C GLY A 17 -7.92 14.68 -9.80
N SER A 18 -6.68 15.02 -10.15
CA SER A 18 -6.08 14.74 -11.46
C SER A 18 -5.79 13.25 -11.68
N PHE A 19 -5.66 12.48 -10.60
CA PHE A 19 -5.35 11.06 -10.61
C PHE A 19 -4.08 10.68 -11.40
N ASP A 20 -2.99 11.46 -11.27
CA ASP A 20 -1.69 11.10 -11.85
C ASP A 20 -1.02 9.92 -11.12
N ILE A 21 -1.55 8.71 -11.37
CA ILE A 21 -1.10 7.47 -10.73
C ILE A 21 0.36 7.15 -11.06
N ASN A 22 0.80 7.49 -12.28
CA ASN A 22 2.18 7.25 -12.70
C ASN A 22 3.16 8.08 -11.89
N TYR A 23 2.84 9.37 -11.66
CA TYR A 23 3.63 10.20 -10.76
C TYR A 23 3.55 9.67 -9.32
N GLY A 24 2.35 9.32 -8.85
CA GLY A 24 2.12 8.77 -7.51
C GLY A 24 2.95 7.52 -7.21
N LEU A 25 3.01 6.56 -8.13
CA LEU A 25 3.82 5.34 -8.00
C LEU A 25 5.32 5.65 -7.92
N ARG A 26 5.83 6.52 -8.81
CA ARG A 26 7.25 6.91 -8.81
C ARG A 26 7.65 7.57 -7.50
N GLN A 27 6.82 8.50 -7.01
CA GLN A 27 7.11 9.21 -5.77
C GLN A 27 6.94 8.32 -4.54
N ALA A 28 5.93 7.45 -4.49
CA ALA A 28 5.74 6.52 -3.40
C ALA A 28 6.94 5.57 -3.27
N ARG A 29 7.38 4.98 -4.37
CA ARG A 29 8.57 4.11 -4.37
C ARG A 29 9.82 4.88 -3.94
N ARG A 30 10.04 6.09 -4.47
CA ARG A 30 11.17 6.94 -4.09
C ARG A 30 11.20 7.23 -2.59
N LEU A 31 10.07 7.63 -2.01
CA LEU A 31 9.96 7.89 -0.58
C LEU A 31 10.31 6.64 0.25
N LEU A 32 9.78 5.47 -0.14
CA LEU A 32 10.08 4.22 0.54
C LEU A 32 11.58 3.88 0.47
N MET A 33 12.21 4.04 -0.70
CA MET A 33 13.66 3.84 -0.85
C MET A 33 14.44 4.77 0.08
N GLU A 34 14.16 6.07 0.04
CA GLU A 34 14.83 7.08 0.88
C GLU A 34 14.70 6.74 2.39
N ILE A 35 13.53 6.28 2.84
CA ILE A 35 13.33 5.86 4.23
C ILE A 35 14.14 4.61 4.57
N THR A 36 14.11 3.60 3.70
CA THR A 36 14.86 2.35 3.93
C THR A 36 16.38 2.55 3.87
N GLU A 37 16.87 3.48 3.05
CA GLU A 37 18.30 3.87 2.98
C GLU A 37 18.77 4.55 4.29
N MET A 38 17.88 5.21 5.02
CA MET A 38 18.16 5.73 6.37
C MET A 38 18.19 4.63 7.44
N GLY A 39 18.01 3.36 7.06
CA GLY A 39 17.96 2.22 7.98
C GLY A 39 16.65 2.08 8.75
N VAL A 40 15.59 2.78 8.33
CA VAL A 40 14.28 2.73 8.97
C VAL A 40 13.35 1.79 8.18
N PRO A 41 12.89 0.67 8.78
CA PRO A 41 11.91 -0.21 8.15
C PRO A 41 10.58 0.49 7.91
N VAL A 42 9.89 0.12 6.81
CA VAL A 42 8.57 0.70 6.48
C VAL A 42 7.46 -0.34 6.57
N ALA A 43 6.30 0.11 7.04
CA ALA A 43 5.06 -0.63 7.04
C ALA A 43 3.99 0.07 6.19
N THR A 44 3.16 -0.69 5.48
CA THR A 44 2.03 -0.15 4.70
C THR A 44 0.80 -1.07 4.74
N GLU A 45 -0.35 -0.55 4.33
CA GLU A 45 -1.56 -1.34 4.08
C GLU A 45 -1.64 -1.74 2.61
N PHE A 46 -1.83 -3.04 2.34
CA PHE A 46 -2.00 -3.55 0.98
C PHE A 46 -3.49 -3.62 0.64
N LEU A 47 -3.98 -2.54 0.01
CA LEU A 47 -5.40 -2.35 -0.29
C LEU A 47 -5.81 -2.84 -1.68
N ASP A 48 -4.90 -2.82 -2.65
CA ASP A 48 -5.16 -3.27 -4.01
C ASP A 48 -4.16 -4.36 -4.43
N MET A 49 -4.51 -5.09 -5.48
CA MET A 49 -3.79 -6.30 -5.90
C MET A 49 -2.57 -6.00 -6.79
N ILE A 50 -2.39 -4.75 -7.24
CA ILE A 50 -1.44 -4.39 -8.29
C ILE A 50 -0.28 -3.58 -7.71
N SER A 51 -0.58 -2.58 -6.87
CA SER A 51 0.44 -1.73 -6.24
C SER A 51 1.52 -2.49 -5.46
N PRO A 52 1.29 -3.67 -4.84
CA PRO A 52 2.36 -4.43 -4.20
C PRO A 52 3.53 -4.75 -5.14
N GLN A 53 3.27 -4.97 -6.44
CA GLN A 53 4.33 -5.27 -7.42
C GLN A 53 5.34 -4.12 -7.60
N TYR A 54 4.97 -2.89 -7.21
CA TYR A 54 5.80 -1.70 -7.38
C TYR A 54 6.56 -1.29 -6.12
N VAL A 55 6.17 -1.80 -4.94
CA VAL A 55 6.69 -1.29 -3.66
C VAL A 55 6.95 -2.36 -2.61
N ALA A 56 6.46 -3.59 -2.75
CA ALA A 56 6.50 -4.58 -1.68
C ALA A 56 7.93 -5.03 -1.32
N ASP A 57 8.89 -4.91 -2.23
CA ASP A 57 10.32 -5.16 -1.98
C ASP A 57 10.94 -4.19 -0.97
N LEU A 58 10.29 -3.04 -0.72
CA LEU A 58 10.73 -2.01 0.24
C LEU A 58 9.90 -2.03 1.55
N VAL A 59 8.96 -2.96 1.68
CA VAL A 59 8.04 -3.05 2.82
C VAL A 59 8.48 -4.17 3.75
N SER A 60 8.74 -3.83 5.00
CA SER A 60 9.17 -4.81 6.03
C SER A 60 8.01 -5.46 6.77
N TRP A 61 6.81 -4.86 6.74
CA TRP A 61 5.59 -5.41 7.32
C TRP A 61 4.33 -4.87 6.63
N GLY A 62 3.36 -5.74 6.38
CA GLY A 62 2.10 -5.39 5.71
C GLY A 62 0.87 -5.45 6.62
N ALA A 63 -0.12 -4.61 6.38
CA ALA A 63 -1.46 -4.74 6.95
C ALA A 63 -2.50 -5.11 5.90
N ILE A 64 -3.44 -5.98 6.29
CA ILE A 64 -4.77 -6.09 5.68
C ILE A 64 -5.78 -5.42 6.61
N GLY A 65 -6.47 -4.41 6.11
CA GLY A 65 -7.41 -3.61 6.87
C GLY A 65 -8.65 -4.38 7.34
N ALA A 66 -9.32 -3.88 8.37
CA ALA A 66 -10.53 -4.47 8.94
C ALA A 66 -11.63 -4.72 7.89
N ARG A 67 -11.74 -3.82 6.90
CA ARG A 67 -12.75 -3.88 5.84
C ARG A 67 -12.41 -4.86 4.71
N THR A 68 -11.17 -5.37 4.69
CA THR A 68 -10.67 -6.32 3.68
C THR A 68 -10.16 -7.62 4.31
N THR A 69 -10.18 -7.74 5.64
CA THR A 69 -9.72 -8.93 6.38
C THR A 69 -10.49 -10.21 6.03
N GLU A 70 -11.78 -10.08 5.69
CA GLU A 70 -12.64 -11.19 5.24
C GLU A 70 -12.66 -11.37 3.72
N SER A 71 -11.99 -10.49 2.97
CA SER A 71 -11.94 -10.57 1.51
C SER A 71 -10.99 -11.68 1.07
N GLN A 72 -11.50 -12.67 0.34
CA GLN A 72 -10.70 -13.80 -0.16
C GLN A 72 -9.49 -13.34 -0.98
N VAL A 73 -9.68 -12.39 -1.91
CA VAL A 73 -8.58 -11.89 -2.75
C VAL A 73 -7.46 -11.23 -1.94
N HIS A 74 -7.77 -10.61 -0.79
CA HIS A 74 -6.76 -10.03 0.09
C HIS A 74 -6.04 -11.11 0.92
N ARG A 75 -6.70 -12.21 1.26
CA ARG A 75 -6.07 -13.37 1.91
C ARG A 75 -5.14 -14.10 0.95
N GLU A 76 -5.54 -14.24 -0.31
CA GLU A 76 -4.69 -14.79 -1.38
C GLU A 76 -3.48 -13.87 -1.62
N LEU A 77 -3.69 -12.55 -1.71
CA LEU A 77 -2.59 -11.59 -1.78
C LEU A 77 -1.61 -11.77 -0.60
N ALA A 78 -2.11 -11.83 0.63
CA ALA A 78 -1.29 -12.00 1.82
C ALA A 78 -0.46 -13.28 1.81
N SER A 79 -0.96 -14.36 1.19
CA SER A 79 -0.20 -15.62 1.06
C SER A 79 1.02 -15.51 0.14
N GLY A 80 1.06 -14.50 -0.75
CA GLY A 80 2.15 -14.25 -1.70
C GLY A 80 3.08 -13.09 -1.31
N LEU A 81 2.79 -12.35 -0.24
CA LEU A 81 3.63 -11.23 0.18
C LEU A 81 4.93 -11.71 0.84
N SER A 82 6.05 -11.10 0.47
CA SER A 82 7.39 -11.43 1.01
C SER A 82 7.71 -10.77 2.35
N CYS A 83 6.70 -10.26 3.06
CA CYS A 83 6.84 -9.68 4.39
C CYS A 83 5.77 -10.25 5.34
N PRO A 84 5.97 -10.19 6.67
CA PRO A 84 4.93 -10.54 7.63
C PRO A 84 3.69 -9.66 7.45
N VAL A 85 2.50 -10.25 7.60
CA VAL A 85 1.22 -9.56 7.38
C VAL A 85 0.35 -9.61 8.64
N GLY A 86 -0.17 -8.47 9.07
CA GLY A 86 -1.18 -8.36 10.12
C GLY A 86 -2.58 -8.18 9.56
N PHE A 87 -3.52 -9.01 10.03
CA PHE A 87 -4.94 -8.87 9.75
C PHE A 87 -5.63 -8.15 10.89
N LYS A 88 -6.26 -7.00 10.62
CA LYS A 88 -7.09 -6.31 11.61
C LYS A 88 -8.40 -7.08 11.84
N ASN A 89 -8.94 -7.02 13.05
CA ASN A 89 -10.30 -7.51 13.32
C ASN A 89 -11.33 -6.68 12.53
N GLY A 90 -12.44 -7.33 12.16
CA GLY A 90 -13.62 -6.68 11.58
C GLY A 90 -14.29 -5.72 12.56
#